data_AF-A0A146M9J4-F1
#
_entry.id   AF-A0A146M9J4-F1
#
_cell.length_a   1.000
_cell.length_b   1.000
_cell.length_c   1.000
_cell.angle_alpha   90.00
_cell.angle_beta   90.00
_cell.angle_gamma   90.00
#
_symmetry.space_group_name_H-M   'P 1'
#
loop_
_entity.id
_entity.type
_entity.pdbx_description
1 polymer ?
#
loop_
_entity_poly.entity_id
_entity_poly.type
_entity_poly.pdbx_seq_one_letter_code
_entity_poly.pdbx_strand_id
1 'polypeptide(L)'
;SISESDISGLKVLARLSDYHVYTTLNAKNQFRAPTEWGLCLRPSGVDTEDESPGIRCLACDSERARTCWLTAMRLAKYGKQIRENYRAFKNKQAETINTKEYNSYTVPNES
;
A
#
# COMPACT_ATOMS: atom_id res chain seq x y z
N SER A 1 8.92 -27.79 7.28
CA SER A 1 7.46 -27.90 7.44
C SER A 1 7.09 -27.33 8.79
N ILE A 2 6.19 -26.35 8.84
CA ILE A 2 5.70 -25.79 10.11
C ILE A 2 4.93 -26.91 10.81
N SER A 3 5.25 -27.22 12.07
CA SER A 3 4.60 -28.30 12.80
C SER A 3 3.19 -27.88 13.23
N GLU A 4 2.25 -28.83 13.34
CA GLU A 4 0.88 -28.55 13.82
C GLU A 4 0.86 -27.88 15.20
N SER A 5 1.86 -28.17 16.05
CA SER A 5 2.07 -27.52 17.34
C SER A 5 2.37 -26.03 17.25
N ASP A 6 3.06 -25.57 16.19
CA ASP A 6 3.46 -24.16 16.03
C ASP A 6 2.27 -23.25 15.69
N ILE A 7 1.20 -23.81 15.14
CA ILE A 7 0.00 -23.06 14.74
C ILE A 7 -0.89 -22.78 15.96
N SER A 8 -0.85 -23.65 16.99
CA SER A 8 -1.70 -23.55 18.18
C SER A 8 -1.49 -22.28 19.01
N GLY A 9 -0.30 -21.66 18.91
CA GLY A 9 0.04 -20.41 19.61
C GLY A 9 -0.27 -19.12 18.82
N LEU A 10 -0.69 -19.22 17.56
CA LEU A 10 -0.91 -18.05 16.72
C LEU A 10 -2.29 -17.43 16.98
N LYS A 11 -2.29 -16.13 17.29
CA LYS A 11 -3.51 -15.33 17.38
C LYS A 11 -3.55 -14.30 16.26
N VAL A 12 -4.73 -14.14 15.67
CA VAL A 12 -4.94 -13.13 14.62
C VAL A 12 -4.87 -11.74 15.24
N LEU A 13 -3.92 -10.92 14.76
CA LEU A 13 -3.81 -9.52 15.18
C LEU A 13 -4.86 -8.63 14.49
N ALA A 14 -5.02 -8.77 13.17
CA ALA A 14 -5.94 -8.00 12.36
C ALA A 14 -6.24 -8.70 11.03
N ARG A 15 -7.46 -8.55 10.52
CA ARG A 15 -7.82 -8.93 9.15
C ARG A 15 -7.64 -7.73 8.23
N LEU A 16 -6.74 -7.82 7.25
CA LEU A 16 -6.43 -6.71 6.35
C LEU A 16 -7.64 -6.25 5.50
N SER A 17 -8.68 -7.07 5.34
CA SER A 17 -9.95 -6.64 4.73
C SER A 17 -10.56 -5.44 5.45
N ASP A 18 -10.46 -5.44 6.78
CA ASP A 18 -11.21 -4.54 7.67
C ASP A 18 -10.44 -3.24 7.94
N TYR A 19 -9.17 -3.15 7.52
CA TYR A 19 -8.27 -2.03 7.82
C TYR A 19 -7.65 -1.42 6.56
N HIS A 20 -7.40 -0.11 6.61
CA HIS A 20 -6.48 0.59 5.72
C HIS A 20 -5.08 0.64 6.33
N VAL A 21 -4.06 0.52 5.48
CA VAL A 21 -2.65 0.45 5.88
C VAL A 21 -1.95 1.77 5.53
N TYR A 22 -1.37 2.41 6.53
CA TYR A 22 -0.64 3.68 6.38
C TYR A 22 0.78 3.58 6.94
N THR A 23 1.66 4.44 6.42
CA THR A 23 2.95 4.74 7.03
C THR A 23 2.79 5.87 8.04
N THR A 24 3.46 5.77 9.18
CA THR A 24 3.55 6.90 10.11
C THR A 24 4.68 7.83 9.68
N LEU A 25 4.47 9.15 9.76
CA LEU A 25 5.49 10.14 9.40
C LEU A 25 6.59 10.28 10.47
N ASN A 26 6.25 10.11 11.76
CA ASN A 26 7.22 10.20 12.85
C ASN A 26 6.76 9.39 14.07
N ALA A 27 6.84 8.06 13.97
CA ALA A 27 6.35 7.14 15.02
C ALA A 27 7.03 7.35 16.37
N LYS A 28 8.30 7.77 16.35
CA LYS A 28 9.09 8.03 17.56
C LYS A 28 8.49 9.17 18.38
N ASN A 29 8.03 10.24 17.73
CA ASN A 29 7.44 11.39 18.41
C ASN A 29 5.94 11.18 18.72
N GLN A 30 5.19 10.54 17.82
CA GLN A 30 3.74 10.40 17.96
C GLN A 30 3.33 9.25 18.89
N PHE A 31 4.09 8.16 18.90
CA PHE A 31 3.74 6.93 19.61
C PHE A 31 4.81 6.45 20.60
N ARG A 32 5.86 7.27 20.83
CA ARG A 32 7.06 6.87 21.60
C ARG A 32 7.63 5.54 21.10
N ALA A 33 7.53 5.31 19.79
CA ALA A 33 7.94 4.04 19.20
C ALA A 33 9.47 3.88 19.28
N PRO A 34 9.97 2.63 19.33
CA PRO A 34 11.41 2.35 19.34
C PRO A 34 12.15 2.92 18.12
N THR A 35 11.44 3.04 16.99
CA THR A 35 11.96 3.56 15.72
C THR A 35 10.98 4.57 15.10
N GLU A 36 11.45 5.38 14.15
CA GLU A 36 10.59 6.26 13.36
C GLU A 36 9.82 5.53 12.24
N TRP A 37 10.23 4.30 11.93
CA TRP A 37 9.69 3.47 10.85
C TRP A 37 8.43 2.73 11.28
N GLY A 38 7.34 3.46 11.48
CA GLY A 38 6.05 2.87 11.84
C GLY A 38 5.09 2.63 10.67
N LEU A 39 4.18 1.68 10.90
CA LEU A 39 2.98 1.43 10.12
C LEU A 39 1.77 1.52 11.06
N CYS A 40 0.62 1.94 10.55
CA CYS A 40 -0.64 1.84 11.29
C CYS A 40 -1.76 1.23 10.45
N LEU A 41 -2.59 0.44 11.13
CA LEU A 41 -3.81 -0.14 10.61
C LEU A 41 -4.98 0.64 11.19
N ARG A 42 -5.66 1.40 10.33
CA ARG A 42 -6.87 2.14 10.69
C ARG A 42 -8.10 1.36 10.21
N PRO A 43 -9.12 1.13 11.06
CA PRO A 43 -10.37 0.50 10.62
C PRO A 43 -10.97 1.25 9.42
N SER A 44 -11.51 0.49 8.48
CA SER A 44 -12.18 1.03 7.29
C SER A 44 -13.66 1.35 7.52
N GLY A 45 -14.26 0.81 8.58
CA GLY A 45 -15.63 1.11 9.01
C GLY A 45 -15.72 2.41 9.82
N VAL A 46 -16.90 3.04 9.78
CA VAL A 46 -17.23 4.25 10.57
C VAL A 46 -17.24 3.87 12.04
N ASP A 47 -16.64 4.71 12.88
CA ASP A 47 -16.57 4.60 14.34
C ASP A 47 -17.96 4.31 14.91
N THR A 48 -18.29 3.03 15.07
CA THR A 48 -19.50 2.58 15.74
C THR A 48 -19.13 2.44 17.21
N GLU A 49 -19.81 3.21 18.04
CA GLU A 49 -19.42 3.57 19.41
C GLU A 49 -19.31 2.37 20.37
N ASP A 50 -19.71 1.16 19.96
CA ASP A 50 -19.84 0.02 20.87
C ASP A 50 -18.73 -1.04 20.84
N GLU A 51 -17.90 -1.14 19.79
CA GLU A 51 -16.77 -2.13 19.83
C GLU A 51 -15.74 -1.95 18.69
N SER A 52 -15.55 -0.71 18.22
CA SER A 52 -14.65 -0.44 17.09
C SER A 52 -13.20 -0.83 17.45
N PRO A 53 -12.59 -1.77 16.71
CA PRO A 53 -11.26 -2.23 17.07
C PRO A 53 -10.27 -1.11 16.75
N GLY A 54 -9.64 -0.53 17.78
CA GLY A 54 -8.83 0.68 17.64
C GLY A 54 -7.69 0.61 16.60
N ILE A 55 -7.08 1.77 16.33
CA ILE A 55 -5.90 1.87 15.46
C ILE A 55 -4.79 0.99 16.03
N ARG A 56 -4.21 0.13 15.18
CA ARG A 56 -3.08 -0.72 15.55
C ARG A 56 -1.80 -0.15 14.97
N CYS A 57 -0.81 0.09 15.82
CA CYS A 57 0.50 0.59 15.41
C CYS A 57 1.56 -0.52 15.45
N LEU A 58 2.42 -0.54 14.45
CA LEU A 58 3.54 -1.47 14.30
C LEU A 58 4.81 -0.64 14.11
N ALA A 59 5.88 -1.00 14.81
CA ALA A 59 7.21 -0.43 14.58
C ALA A 59 8.06 -1.43 13.78
N CYS A 60 8.85 -0.93 12.85
CA CYS A 60 9.80 -1.72 12.06
C CYS A 60 11.23 -1.30 12.40
N ASP A 61 12.16 -2.23 12.33
CA ASP A 61 13.56 -1.95 12.68
C ASP A 61 14.29 -1.11 11.61
N SER A 62 13.77 -1.07 10.39
CA SER A 62 14.35 -0.29 9.28
C SER A 62 13.28 0.20 8.30
N GLU A 63 13.64 1.21 7.51
CA GLU A 63 12.82 1.68 6.39
C GLU A 63 12.55 0.56 5.38
N ARG A 64 13.55 -0.27 5.09
CA ARG A 64 13.40 -1.40 4.16
C ARG A 64 12.36 -2.40 4.66
N ALA A 65 12.38 -2.73 5.95
CA ALA A 65 11.38 -3.60 6.57
C ALA A 65 9.98 -2.97 6.50
N ARG A 66 9.85 -1.67 6.80
CA ARG A 66 8.59 -0.92 6.66
C ARG A 66 8.03 -1.01 5.24
N THR A 67 8.86 -0.76 4.23
CA THR A 67 8.46 -0.82 2.82
C THR A 67 8.08 -2.24 2.39
N CYS A 68 8.82 -3.25 2.85
CA CYS A 68 8.50 -4.66 2.59
C CYS A 68 7.12 -5.03 3.17
N TRP A 69 6.88 -4.72 4.44
CA TRP A 69 5.60 -4.97 5.10
C TRP A 69 4.45 -4.22 4.46
N LEU A 70 4.63 -2.94 4.15
CA LEU A 70 3.60 -2.14 3.46
C LEU A 70 3.22 -2.77 2.11
N THR A 71 4.21 -3.21 1.35
CA THR A 71 4.00 -3.84 0.04
C THR A 71 3.29 -5.19 0.20
N ALA A 72 3.76 -6.03 1.12
CA ALA A 72 3.15 -7.33 1.39
C ALA A 72 1.69 -7.21 1.85
N MET A 73 1.39 -6.27 2.77
CA MET A 73 0.02 -6.03 3.23
C MET A 73 -0.89 -5.53 2.11
N ARG A 74 -0.40 -4.63 1.25
CA ARG A 74 -1.16 -4.16 0.07
C ARG A 74 -1.42 -5.31 -0.91
N LEU A 75 -0.42 -6.13 -1.20
CA LEU A 75 -0.58 -7.31 -2.05
C LEU A 75 -1.59 -8.30 -1.46
N ALA A 76 -1.52 -8.56 -0.15
CA ALA A 76 -2.46 -9.44 0.54
C ALA A 76 -3.89 -8.89 0.56
N LYS A 77 -4.08 -7.58 0.75
CA LYS A 77 -5.40 -6.94 0.81
C LYS A 77 -6.08 -6.87 -0.56
N TYR A 78 -5.35 -6.45 -1.59
CA TYR A 78 -5.93 -6.09 -2.89
C TYR A 78 -5.68 -7.12 -3.99
N GLY A 79 -4.68 -7.99 -3.83
CA GLY A 79 -4.39 -9.08 -4.76
C GLY A 79 -4.32 -8.63 -6.22
N LYS A 80 -5.15 -9.25 -7.06
CA LYS A 80 -5.19 -9.01 -8.52
C LYS A 80 -5.52 -7.56 -8.88
N GLN A 81 -6.30 -6.85 -8.06
CA GLN A 81 -6.68 -5.47 -8.31
C GLN A 81 -5.46 -4.55 -8.44
N ILE A 82 -4.42 -4.75 -7.62
CA ILE A 82 -3.18 -3.95 -7.72
C ILE A 82 -2.52 -4.14 -9.08
N ARG A 83 -2.48 -5.37 -9.59
CA ARG A 83 -1.89 -5.67 -10.89
C ARG A 83 -2.70 -5.02 -12.03
N GLU A 84 -4.02 -5.04 -11.94
CA GLU A 84 -4.90 -4.42 -12.92
C GLU A 84 -4.78 -2.89 -12.91
N ASN A 85 -4.77 -2.28 -11.71
CA ASN A 85 -4.53 -0.85 -11.54
C ASN A 85 -3.18 -0.43 -12.16
N TYR A 86 -2.13 -1.22 -11.96
CA TYR A 86 -0.82 -0.95 -12.56
C TYR A 86 -0.85 -1.05 -14.09
N ARG A 87 -1.52 -2.06 -14.66
CA ARG A 87 -1.68 -2.19 -16.12
C ARG A 87 -2.46 -1.01 -16.71
N ALA A 88 -3.57 -0.62 -16.10
CA ALA A 88 -4.37 0.51 -16.52
C ALA A 88 -3.55 1.82 -16.49
N PHE A 89 -2.76 2.03 -15.44
CA PHE A 89 -1.85 3.17 -15.34
C PHE A 89 -0.79 3.16 -16.45
N LYS A 90 -0.14 2.02 -16.70
CA LYS A 90 0.88 1.89 -17.75
C LYS A 90 0.30 2.15 -19.15
N ASN A 91 -0.91 1.66 -19.43
CA ASN A 91 -1.57 1.87 -20.72
C ASN A 91 -1.89 3.36 -20.95
N LYS A 92 -2.41 4.06 -19.93
CA LYS A 92 -2.63 5.52 -20.02
C LYS A 92 -1.36 6.31 -20.29
N GLN A 93 -0.24 5.92 -19.67
CA GLN A 93 1.05 6.56 -19.95
C GLN A 93 1.56 6.29 -21.37
N ALA A 94 1.29 5.11 -21.92
CA ALA A 94 1.63 4.79 -23.31
C ALA A 94 0.79 5.60 -24.31
N GLU A 95 -0.48 5.86 -24.01
CA GLU A 95 -1.37 6.71 -24.82
C GLU A 95 -0.94 8.19 -24.80
N THR A 96 -0.42 8.70 -23.68
CA THR A 96 0.11 10.07 -23.59
C THR A 96 1.46 10.27 -24.30
N ILE A 97 2.14 9.19 -24.70
CA ILE A 97 3.37 9.23 -25.50
C ILE A 97 3.03 8.73 -26.91
N ASN A 98 2.13 9.43 -27.61
CA ASN A 98 1.98 9.26 -29.05
C ASN A 98 2.75 10.37 -29.77
N THR A 99 4.08 10.24 -29.81
CA THR A 99 5.02 11.15 -30.48
C THR A 99 4.84 11.20 -32.01
N LYS A 100 3.84 10.53 -32.58
CA LYS A 100 3.65 10.40 -34.04
C LYS A 100 2.74 11.45 -34.68
N GLU A 101 1.97 12.24 -33.92
CA GLU A 101 1.14 13.29 -34.54
C GLU A 101 1.89 14.62 -34.73
N TYR A 102 2.97 14.88 -33.98
CA TYR A 102 3.73 16.13 -34.11
C TYR A 102 4.56 16.21 -35.42
N ASN A 103 4.92 15.07 -36.01
CA ASN A 103 5.77 15.01 -37.22
C ASN A 103 4.97 14.94 -38.53
N SER A 104 3.64 15.14 -38.52
CA SER A 104 2.81 14.98 -39.73
C SER A 104 2.46 16.27 -40.46
N TYR A 105 2.80 17.44 -39.92
CA TYR A 105 2.63 18.71 -40.63
C TYR A 105 3.94 19.10 -41.32
N THR A 106 4.26 18.47 -42.45
CA THR A 106 5.14 19.11 -43.42
C THR A 106 4.37 20.27 -44.05
N VAL A 107 4.69 21.50 -43.65
CA VAL A 107 4.28 22.72 -44.34
C VAL A 107 4.75 22.66 -45.79
N PRO A 108 3.87 22.74 -46.80
CA PRO A 108 4.30 22.95 -48.18
C PRO A 108 4.97 24.32 -48.23
N ASN A 109 6.25 24.33 -48.61
CA ASN A 109 6.98 25.56 -48.89
C ASN A 109 6.45 26.09 -50.22
N GLU A 110 5.49 27.02 -50.19
CA GLU A 110 5.16 27.82 -51.36
C GLU A 110 6.27 28.86 -51.58
N SER A 111 6.68 28.95 -52.85
CA SER A 111 7.88 29.58 -53.41
C SER A 111 8.22 30.99 -52.95
#